data_AF-A0A1I0TAY9-F1
#
_entry.id   AF-A0A1I0TAY9-F1
#
_cell.length_a   1.000
_cell.length_b   1.000
_cell.length_c   1.000
_cell.angle_alpha   90.00
_cell.angle_beta   90.00
_cell.angle_gamma   90.00
#
_symmetry.space_group_name_H-M   'P 1'
#
loop_
_entity.id
_entity.type
_entity.pdbx_description
1 polymer ?
#
loop_
_entity_poly.entity_id
_entity_poly.type
_entity_poly.pdbx_seq_one_letter_code
_entity_poly.pdbx_strand_id
1 'polypeptide(L)'
;MKTVRMMKIVSHDASHLRSLDELMRVFCSAKRYAFNRLLEGRNAKDIIKHLPRQFRLNKRFAEDAVLLAQSLISSQRELLPMRLEDVQAKIEKTEKKIDDYQRGKKQRQYIAMMLHKIENFKQEHEWSLWNILHKCCWLNQYQIQLKEG
;
A
#
# COMPACT_ATOMS: atom_id res chain seq x y z
N MET A 1 15.95 -7.61 29.64
CA MET A 1 16.29 -7.59 28.21
C MET A 1 16.67 -9.02 27.79
N LYS A 2 15.79 -9.78 27.11
CA LYS A 2 16.12 -11.14 26.64
C LYS A 2 17.00 -11.00 25.39
N THR A 3 18.27 -11.34 25.49
CA THR A 3 19.19 -11.39 24.35
C THR A 3 18.81 -12.57 23.46
N VAL A 4 18.13 -12.30 22.35
CA VAL A 4 17.88 -13.32 21.33
C VAL A 4 19.19 -13.55 20.59
N ARG A 5 19.88 -14.65 20.91
CA ARG A 5 21.02 -15.12 20.11
C ARG A 5 20.48 -15.63 18.77
N MET A 6 20.70 -14.85 17.71
CA MET A 6 20.42 -15.28 16.34
C MET A 6 21.49 -16.31 15.94
N MET A 7 21.18 -17.59 16.07
CA MET A 7 22.03 -18.68 15.57
C MET A 7 21.88 -18.75 14.04
N LYS A 8 22.89 -18.29 13.30
CA LYS A 8 22.96 -18.54 11.86
C LYS A 8 23.42 -19.97 11.64
N ILE A 9 22.54 -20.83 11.14
CA ILE A 9 22.93 -22.17 10.67
C ILE A 9 23.65 -21.96 9.34
N VAL A 10 24.98 -21.91 9.39
CA VAL A 10 25.82 -21.87 8.18
C VAL A 10 26.13 -23.32 7.81
N SER A 11 25.24 -23.99 7.09
CA SER A 11 25.52 -25.31 6.51
C SER A 11 25.90 -25.16 5.04
N HIS A 12 27.13 -25.51 4.68
CA HIS A 12 27.62 -25.50 3.29
C HIS A 12 27.32 -26.83 2.55
N ASP A 13 26.76 -27.82 3.24
CA ASP A 13 26.38 -29.10 2.66
C ASP A 13 24.95 -29.07 2.12
N ALA A 14 24.82 -29.34 0.81
CA ALA A 14 23.55 -29.40 0.09
C ALA A 14 22.58 -30.44 0.67
N SER A 15 23.06 -31.50 1.31
CA SER A 15 22.20 -32.52 1.93
C SER A 15 21.44 -31.99 3.16
N HIS A 16 22.14 -31.24 4.01
CA HIS A 16 21.54 -30.60 5.19
C HIS A 16 20.52 -29.53 4.81
N LEU A 17 20.81 -28.74 3.76
CA LEU A 17 19.86 -27.75 3.24
C LEU A 17 18.57 -28.41 2.74
N ARG A 18 18.68 -29.49 1.96
CA ARG A 18 17.48 -30.25 1.50
C ARG A 18 16.66 -30.80 2.66
N SER A 19 17.31 -31.33 3.70
CA SER A 19 16.63 -31.87 4.88
C SER A 19 15.90 -30.77 5.66
N LEU A 20 16.51 -29.59 5.76
CA LEU A 20 15.90 -28.41 6.38
C LEU A 20 14.69 -27.92 5.56
N ASP A 21 14.81 -27.83 4.24
CA ASP A 21 13.71 -27.43 3.36
C ASP A 21 12.52 -28.37 3.46
N GLU A 22 12.78 -29.68 3.53
CA GLU A 22 11.75 -30.69 3.75
C GLU A 22 11.07 -30.52 5.11
N LEU A 23 11.84 -30.34 6.17
CA LEU A 23 11.29 -30.07 7.52
C LEU A 23 10.43 -28.81 7.53
N MET A 24 10.91 -27.72 6.94
CA MET A 24 10.19 -26.44 6.87
C MET A 24 8.92 -26.56 6.03
N ARG A 25 8.96 -27.32 4.92
CA ARG A 25 7.79 -27.61 4.09
C ARG A 25 6.71 -28.36 4.87
N VAL A 26 7.11 -29.43 5.59
CA VAL A 26 6.19 -30.23 6.41
C VAL A 26 5.62 -29.42 7.56
N PHE A 27 6.47 -28.67 8.28
CA PHE A 27 6.05 -27.81 9.38
C PHE A 27 5.07 -26.72 8.93
N CYS A 28 5.36 -26.03 7.83
CA CYS A 28 4.45 -25.04 7.25
C CYS A 28 3.11 -25.66 6.86
N SER A 29 3.11 -26.88 6.34
CA SER A 29 1.89 -27.60 5.98
C SER A 29 1.07 -27.99 7.20
N ALA A 30 1.72 -28.47 8.27
CA ALA A 30 1.09 -28.76 9.56
C ALA A 30 0.48 -27.51 10.20
N LYS A 31 1.18 -26.37 10.16
CA LYS A 31 0.67 -25.08 10.65
C LYS A 31 -0.57 -24.63 9.87
N ARG A 32 -0.56 -24.72 8.53
CA ARG A 32 -1.73 -24.41 7.69
C ARG A 32 -2.91 -25.33 8.00
N TYR A 33 -2.64 -26.62 8.17
CA TYR A 33 -3.66 -27.58 8.57
C TYR A 33 -4.26 -27.20 9.93
N ALA A 34 -3.43 -26.98 10.95
CA ALA A 34 -3.88 -26.56 12.27
C ALA A 34 -4.74 -25.29 12.21
N PHE A 35 -4.31 -24.28 11.46
CA PHE A 35 -5.07 -23.04 11.26
C PHE A 35 -6.48 -23.29 10.73
N ASN A 36 -6.63 -24.05 9.64
CA ASN A 36 -7.94 -24.36 9.07
C ASN A 36 -8.82 -25.16 10.05
N ARG A 37 -8.24 -26.11 10.78
CA ARG A 37 -8.96 -26.92 11.77
C ARG A 37 -9.41 -26.11 12.99
N LEU A 38 -8.62 -25.14 13.42
CA LEU A 38 -8.99 -24.20 14.48
C LEU A 38 -10.12 -23.27 14.02
N LEU A 39 -10.13 -22.84 12.75
CA LEU A 39 -11.22 -22.04 12.19
C LEU A 39 -12.55 -22.81 12.12
N GLU A 40 -12.49 -24.12 11.89
CA GLU A 40 -13.65 -25.03 11.97
C GLU A 40 -14.12 -25.30 13.41
N GLY A 41 -13.45 -24.76 14.42
CA GLY A 41 -13.80 -24.94 15.83
C GLY A 41 -13.30 -26.24 16.46
N ARG A 42 -12.39 -26.99 15.83
CA ARG A 42 -11.82 -28.20 16.44
C ARG A 42 -10.92 -27.86 17.63
N ASN A 43 -10.91 -28.76 18.61
CA ASN A 43 -10.09 -28.60 19.80
C ASN A 43 -8.59 -28.70 19.47
N ALA A 44 -7.79 -27.76 19.98
CA ALA A 44 -6.34 -27.74 19.82
C ALA A 44 -5.67 -29.04 20.28
N LYS A 45 -6.13 -29.65 21.38
CA LYS A 45 -5.56 -30.91 21.90
C LYS A 45 -5.71 -32.06 20.91
N ASP A 46 -6.82 -32.13 20.20
CA ASP A 46 -7.07 -33.19 19.22
C ASP A 46 -6.24 -32.99 17.96
N ILE A 47 -6.07 -31.72 17.55
CA ILE A 47 -5.17 -31.36 16.45
C ILE A 47 -3.72 -31.75 16.81
N ILE A 48 -3.24 -31.42 18.01
CA ILE A 48 -1.88 -31.77 18.48
C ILE A 48 -1.68 -33.29 18.48
N LYS A 49 -2.69 -34.09 18.86
CA LYS A 49 -2.61 -35.56 18.81
C LYS A 49 -2.56 -36.10 17.37
N HIS A 50 -3.23 -35.44 16.43
CA HIS A 50 -3.33 -35.89 15.04
C HIS A 50 -2.09 -35.52 14.21
N LEU A 51 -1.51 -34.35 14.43
CA LEU A 51 -0.41 -33.81 13.62
C LEU A 51 0.82 -34.73 13.51
N PRO A 52 1.33 -35.38 14.59
CA PRO A 52 2.46 -36.30 14.50
C PRO A 52 2.23 -37.47 13.55
N ARG A 53 1.01 -38.03 13.55
CA ARG A 53 0.64 -39.17 12.68
C ARG A 53 0.55 -38.75 11.22
N GLN A 54 -0.04 -37.58 10.97
CA GLN A 54 -0.28 -37.09 9.61
C GLN A 54 0.98 -36.54 8.93
N PHE A 55 1.79 -35.79 9.67
CA PHE A 55 2.92 -35.03 9.12
C PHE A 55 4.29 -35.59 9.54
N ARG A 56 4.33 -36.72 10.27
CA ARG A 56 5.57 -37.31 10.80
C ARG A 56 6.40 -36.31 11.63
N LEU A 57 5.71 -35.42 12.33
CA LEU A 57 6.31 -34.42 13.21
C LEU A 57 6.48 -34.97 14.61
N ASN A 58 7.51 -34.51 15.31
CA ASN A 58 7.60 -34.75 16.74
C ASN A 58 6.52 -33.96 17.50
N LYS A 59 6.23 -34.37 18.74
CA LYS A 59 5.17 -33.76 19.57
C LYS A 59 5.39 -32.25 19.78
N ARG A 60 6.64 -31.84 20.04
CA ARG A 60 6.99 -30.42 20.28
C ARG A 60 6.68 -29.55 19.07
N PHE A 61 7.06 -29.97 17.87
CA PHE A 61 6.78 -29.24 16.64
C PHE A 61 5.28 -29.23 16.31
N ALA A 62 4.54 -30.28 16.67
CA ALA A 62 3.08 -30.28 16.55
C ALA A 62 2.42 -29.26 17.50
N GLU A 63 2.88 -29.17 18.75
CA GLU A 63 2.45 -28.15 19.71
C GLU A 63 2.77 -26.74 19.22
N ASP A 64 4.01 -26.50 18.77
CA ASP A 64 4.45 -25.22 18.23
C ASP A 64 3.65 -24.81 16.98
N ALA A 65 3.33 -25.75 16.08
CA ALA A 65 2.52 -25.48 14.89
C ALA A 65 1.10 -24.99 15.26
N VAL A 66 0.49 -25.61 16.28
CA VAL A 66 -0.84 -25.21 16.77
C VAL A 66 -0.77 -23.88 17.51
N LEU A 67 0.26 -23.66 18.35
CA LEU A 67 0.47 -22.41 19.06
C LEU A 67 0.63 -21.23 18.08
N LEU A 68 1.47 -21.38 17.05
CA LEU A 68 1.66 -20.36 16.02
C LEU A 68 0.38 -20.10 15.21
N ALA A 69 -0.42 -21.14 14.96
CA ALA A 69 -1.70 -20.97 14.29
C ALA A 69 -2.70 -20.19 15.16
N GLN A 70 -2.78 -20.48 16.47
CA GLN A 70 -3.61 -19.75 17.41
C GLN A 70 -3.18 -18.28 17.56
N SER A 71 -1.88 -18.03 17.71
CA SER A 71 -1.36 -16.65 17.81
C SER A 71 -1.65 -15.86 16.53
N LEU A 72 -1.56 -16.50 15.36
CA LEU A 72 -1.91 -15.88 14.09
C LEU A 72 -3.40 -15.53 14.03
N ILE A 73 -4.28 -16.44 14.43
CA ILE A 73 -5.73 -16.17 14.47
C ILE A 73 -6.02 -15.01 15.43
N SER A 74 -5.40 -14.98 16.61
CA SER A 74 -5.56 -13.89 17.58
C SER A 74 -5.16 -12.55 16.98
N SER A 75 -3.95 -12.45 16.40
CA SER A 75 -3.47 -11.19 15.85
C SER A 75 -4.32 -10.71 14.67
N GLN A 76 -4.82 -11.63 13.82
CA GLN A 76 -5.72 -11.25 12.73
C GLN A 76 -7.07 -10.77 13.24
N ARG A 77 -7.60 -11.35 14.33
CA ARG A 77 -8.84 -10.89 14.96
C ARG A 77 -8.68 -9.50 15.57
N GLU A 78 -7.54 -9.23 16.21
CA GLU A 78 -7.22 -7.91 16.77
C GLU A 78 -7.11 -6.83 15.67
N LEU A 79 -6.55 -7.18 14.51
CA LEU A 79 -6.43 -6.28 13.36
C LEU A 79 -7.73 -6.11 12.55
N LEU A 80 -8.73 -6.95 12.77
CA LEU A 80 -9.94 -6.99 11.94
C LEU A 80 -10.73 -5.67 11.98
N PRO A 81 -10.99 -5.02 13.13
CA PRO A 81 -11.78 -3.78 13.18
C PRO A 81 -11.14 -2.65 12.37
N MET A 82 -9.85 -2.40 12.57
CA MET A 82 -9.09 -1.40 11.80
C MET A 82 -9.17 -1.66 10.29
N ARG A 83 -9.02 -2.93 9.87
CA ARG A 83 -9.10 -3.29 8.45
C ARG A 83 -10.50 -3.05 7.87
N LEU A 84 -11.55 -3.28 8.65
CA LEU A 84 -12.92 -3.01 8.22
C LEU A 84 -13.15 -1.50 8.03
N GLU A 85 -12.67 -0.68 8.96
CA GLU A 85 -12.71 0.79 8.84
C GLU A 85 -11.95 1.29 7.60
N ASP A 86 -10.74 0.78 7.37
CA ASP A 86 -9.93 1.13 6.20
C ASP A 86 -10.61 0.76 4.87
N VAL A 87 -11.28 -0.40 4.83
CA VAL A 87 -12.02 -0.86 3.65
C VAL A 87 -13.26 0.00 3.44
N GLN A 88 -13.99 0.30 4.51
CA GLN A 88 -15.18 1.17 4.44
C GLN A 88 -14.82 2.56 3.90
N ALA A 89 -13.75 3.17 4.41
CA ALA A 89 -13.27 4.47 3.90
C ALA A 89 -12.85 4.43 2.42
N LYS A 90 -12.37 3.27 1.92
CA LYS A 90 -12.06 3.08 0.50
C LYS A 90 -13.32 2.93 -0.35
N ILE A 91 -14.35 2.24 0.15
CA ILE A 91 -15.65 2.11 -0.50
C ILE A 91 -16.27 3.50 -0.66
N GLU A 92 -16.38 4.28 0.42
CA GLU A 92 -16.96 5.62 0.39
C GLU A 92 -16.26 6.56 -0.60
N LYS A 93 -14.92 6.54 -0.63
CA LYS A 93 -14.14 7.31 -1.61
C LYS A 93 -14.43 6.88 -3.05
N THR A 94 -14.72 5.60 -3.27
CA THR A 94 -15.00 5.03 -4.58
C THR A 94 -16.42 5.38 -5.02
N GLU A 95 -17.40 5.26 -4.13
CA GLU A 95 -18.78 5.68 -4.35
C GLU A 95 -18.86 7.17 -4.69
N LYS A 96 -18.16 8.03 -3.94
CA LYS A 96 -18.08 9.46 -4.23
C LYS A 96 -17.49 9.76 -5.61
N LYS A 97 -16.46 9.01 -6.03
CA LYS A 97 -15.90 9.15 -7.38
C LYS A 97 -16.94 8.78 -8.42
N ILE A 98 -17.63 7.64 -8.25
CA ILE A 98 -18.68 7.19 -9.16
C ILE A 98 -19.77 8.26 -9.30
N ASP A 99 -20.24 8.82 -8.18
CA ASP A 99 -21.23 9.90 -8.18
C ASP A 99 -20.72 11.17 -8.89
N ASP A 100 -19.48 11.59 -8.62
CA ASP A 100 -18.86 12.74 -9.29
C ASP A 100 -18.74 12.54 -10.82
N TYR A 101 -18.51 11.30 -11.29
CA TYR A 101 -18.51 10.96 -12.72
C TYR A 101 -19.93 10.96 -13.30
N GLN A 102 -20.88 10.32 -12.63
CA GLN A 102 -22.28 10.25 -13.08
C GLN A 102 -22.92 11.65 -13.18
N ARG A 103 -22.64 12.53 -12.22
CA ARG A 103 -23.12 13.93 -12.24
C ARG A 103 -22.34 14.82 -13.22
N GLY A 104 -21.34 14.29 -13.91
CA GLY A 104 -20.47 15.04 -14.82
C GLY A 104 -19.61 16.11 -14.13
N LYS A 105 -19.47 16.05 -12.80
CA LYS A 105 -18.73 17.04 -12.00
C LYS A 105 -17.25 17.02 -12.34
N LYS A 106 -16.68 15.84 -12.62
CA LYS A 106 -15.29 15.70 -13.08
C LYS A 106 -15.04 16.36 -14.43
N GLN A 107 -15.96 16.21 -15.37
CA GLN A 107 -15.88 16.87 -16.67
C GLN A 107 -15.95 18.40 -16.52
N ARG A 108 -16.88 18.90 -15.69
CA ARG A 108 -16.98 20.33 -15.38
C ARG A 108 -15.71 20.89 -14.75
N GLN A 109 -15.13 20.18 -13.78
CA GLN A 109 -13.86 20.57 -13.15
C GLN A 109 -12.70 20.64 -14.17
N TYR A 110 -12.61 19.67 -15.07
CA TYR A 110 -11.60 19.65 -16.12
C TYR A 110 -11.73 20.84 -17.07
N ILE A 111 -12.95 21.10 -17.55
CA ILE A 111 -13.25 22.25 -18.42
C ILE A 111 -12.91 23.57 -17.71
N ALA A 112 -13.32 23.72 -16.44
CA ALA A 112 -13.02 24.90 -15.64
C ALA A 112 -11.50 25.13 -15.49
N MET A 113 -10.73 24.07 -15.25
CA MET A 113 -9.27 24.15 -15.22
C MET A 113 -8.69 24.61 -16.56
N MET A 114 -9.23 24.12 -17.68
CA MET A 114 -8.78 24.50 -19.02
C MET A 114 -9.09 25.96 -19.33
N LEU A 115 -10.28 26.43 -18.97
CA LEU A 115 -10.68 27.83 -19.09
C LEU A 115 -9.75 28.73 -18.27
N HIS A 116 -9.44 28.37 -17.04
CA HIS A 116 -8.52 29.15 -16.20
C HIS A 116 -7.12 29.23 -16.82
N LYS A 117 -6.61 28.14 -17.42
CA LYS A 117 -5.33 28.17 -18.14
C LYS A 117 -5.36 29.11 -19.34
N ILE A 118 -6.44 29.12 -20.10
CA ILE A 118 -6.62 30.02 -21.25
C ILE A 118 -6.67 31.48 -20.77
N GLU A 119 -7.39 31.75 -19.68
CA GLU A 119 -7.48 33.09 -19.08
C GLU A 119 -6.09 33.59 -18.65
N ASN A 120 -5.34 32.75 -17.92
CA ASN A 120 -4.00 33.09 -17.47
C ASN A 120 -3.05 33.33 -18.65
N PHE A 121 -3.09 32.49 -19.68
CA PHE A 121 -2.31 32.68 -20.91
C PHE A 121 -2.64 34.02 -21.58
N LYS A 122 -3.92 34.35 -21.74
CA LYS A 122 -4.33 35.65 -22.31
C LYS A 122 -3.78 36.82 -21.49
N GLN A 123 -3.92 36.77 -20.17
CA GLN A 123 -3.41 37.81 -19.28
C GLN A 123 -1.90 37.98 -19.40
N GLU A 124 -1.12 36.89 -19.36
CA GLU A 124 0.34 36.92 -19.52
C GLU A 124 0.78 37.54 -20.85
N HIS A 125 0.08 37.21 -21.94
CA HIS A 125 0.37 37.75 -23.26
C HIS A 125 -0.08 39.20 -23.44
N GLU A 126 -1.21 39.61 -22.86
CA GLU A 126 -1.63 41.02 -22.83
C GLU A 126 -0.65 41.88 -22.04
N TRP A 127 -0.19 41.41 -20.88
CA TRP A 127 0.87 42.07 -20.11
C TRP A 127 2.18 42.20 -20.90
N SER A 128 2.53 41.18 -21.68
CA SER A 128 3.70 41.20 -22.54
C SER A 128 3.56 42.23 -23.67
N LEU A 129 2.39 42.30 -24.32
CA LEU A 129 2.10 43.29 -25.36
C LEU A 129 2.09 44.72 -24.79
N TRP A 130 1.48 44.92 -23.61
CA TRP A 130 1.47 46.20 -22.92
C TRP A 130 2.89 46.67 -22.58
N ASN A 131 3.76 45.76 -22.13
CA ASN A 131 5.17 46.03 -21.90
C ASN A 131 5.92 46.46 -23.18
N ILE A 132 5.65 45.82 -24.32
CA ILE A 132 6.26 46.17 -25.60
C ILE A 132 5.78 47.55 -26.05
N LEU A 133 4.47 47.80 -26.04
CA LEU A 133 3.88 49.10 -26.37
C LEU A 133 4.44 50.22 -25.49
N HIS A 134 4.54 49.98 -24.18
CA HIS A 134 5.11 50.94 -23.24
C HIS A 134 6.59 51.25 -23.56
N LYS A 135 7.41 50.22 -23.85
CA LYS A 135 8.80 50.41 -24.28
C LYS A 135 8.92 51.19 -25.58
N CYS A 136 8.07 50.90 -26.58
CA CYS A 136 8.04 51.64 -27.85
C CYS A 136 7.62 53.10 -27.64
N CYS A 137 6.60 53.36 -26.82
CA CYS A 137 6.14 54.70 -26.52
C CYS A 137 7.22 55.53 -25.81
N TRP A 138 7.95 54.91 -24.87
CA TRP A 138 9.06 55.54 -24.17
C TRP A 138 10.24 55.88 -25.10
N LEU A 139 10.59 54.98 -26.03
CA LEU A 139 11.64 55.21 -27.03
C LEU A 139 11.27 56.34 -28.01
N ASN A 140 10.00 56.42 -28.43
CA ASN A 140 9.53 57.51 -29.29
C ASN A 140 9.57 58.86 -28.56
N GLN A 141 9.16 58.91 -27.29
CA GLN A 141 9.28 60.11 -26.44
C GLN A 141 10.73 60.59 -26.35
N TYR A 142 11.68 59.67 -26.14
CA TYR A 142 13.12 59.96 -26.09
C TYR A 142 13.66 60.49 -27.43
N GLN A 143 13.23 59.91 -28.56
CA GLN A 143 13.67 60.37 -29.89
C GLN A 143 13.12 61.76 -30.23
N ILE A 144 11.91 62.10 -29.80
CA ILE A 144 11.34 63.45 -29.99
C ILE A 144 12.18 64.48 -29.23
N GLN A 145 12.55 64.18 -27.97
CA GLN A 145 13.37 65.07 -27.15
C GLN A 145 14.78 65.31 -27.71
N LEU A 146 15.36 64.34 -28.43
CA LEU A 146 16.67 64.49 -29.09
C LEU A 146 16.61 65.29 -30.40
N LYS A 147 15.43 65.47 -31.00
CA LYS A 147 15.24 66.24 -32.24
C LYS A 147 14.89 67.72 -32.01
N GLU A 148 14.47 68.08 -30.80
CA GLU A 148 14.15 69.46 -30.42
C GLU A 148 15.33 70.19 -29.74
N GLY A 149 16.50 69.54 -29.62
CA GLY A 149 17.73 70.10 -29.03
C GLY A 149 18.78 70.54 -30.04
#